data_AF-A0A2G9Y9F7-F1
#
_entry.id   AF-A0A2G9Y9F7-F1
#
_cell.length_a   1.000
_cell.length_b   1.000
_cell.length_c   1.000
_cell.angle_alpha   90.00
_cell.angle_beta   90.00
_cell.angle_gamma   90.00
#
_symmetry.space_group_name_H-M   'P 1'
#
loop_
_entity.id
_entity.type
_entity.pdbx_description
1 polymer ?
#
loop_
_entity_poly.entity_id
_entity_poly.type
_entity_poly.pdbx_seq_one_letter_code
_entity_poly.pdbx_strand_id
1 'polypeptide(L)'
;AYFEKGKTITENSLTIEQSQDKAKLAGRGVWSSFCQTKKEGCIIKGNYRPADNTRIYHTPDCYNYDRITIKPGTSDRWFCSEEEAKKAGFRKSNDCPK
;
A
#
# COMPACT_ATOMS: atom_id res chain seq x y z
N ALA A 1 -1.21 -14.25 24.26
CA ALA A 1 -1.05 -13.02 25.04
C ALA A 1 -1.30 -11.84 24.11
N TYR A 2 -2.44 -11.18 24.25
CA TYR A 2 -2.79 -10.00 23.46
C TYR A 2 -2.34 -8.79 24.28
N PHE A 3 -1.42 -7.99 23.76
CA PHE A 3 -1.07 -6.70 24.35
C PHE A 3 -2.09 -5.67 23.87
N GLU A 4 -3.21 -5.54 24.59
CA GLU A 4 -4.06 -4.36 24.49
C GLU A 4 -3.37 -3.22 25.25
N LYS A 5 -2.39 -2.58 24.61
CA LYS A 5 -1.94 -1.27 25.07
C LYS A 5 -3.07 -0.29 24.76
N GLY A 6 -4.03 -0.18 25.69
CA GLY A 6 -4.97 0.93 25.70
C GLY A 6 -4.17 2.23 25.61
N LYS A 7 -4.55 3.14 24.70
CA LYS A 7 -3.91 4.45 24.61
C LYS A 7 -4.10 5.13 25.96
N THR A 8 -3.02 5.42 26.67
CA THR A 8 -3.08 6.22 27.89
C THR A 8 -3.54 7.61 27.49
N ILE A 9 -4.77 7.98 27.86
CA ILE A 9 -5.29 9.32 27.64
C ILE A 9 -4.52 10.24 28.59
N THR A 10 -3.70 11.12 28.02
CA THR A 10 -2.98 12.17 28.73
C THR A 10 -3.72 13.49 28.53
N GLU A 11 -3.37 14.50 29.32
CA GLU A 11 -3.93 15.86 29.22
C GLU A 11 -3.86 16.42 27.77
N ASN A 12 -2.82 16.04 27.02
CA ASN A 12 -2.61 16.50 25.65
C ASN A 12 -3.28 15.61 24.57
N SER A 13 -3.96 14.53 24.95
CA SER A 13 -4.56 13.60 23.96
C SER A 13 -5.56 14.29 23.04
N LEU A 14 -6.43 15.16 23.58
CA LEU A 14 -7.39 15.92 22.76
C LEU A 14 -6.69 16.86 21.78
N THR A 15 -5.66 17.57 22.23
CA THR A 15 -4.88 18.49 21.40
C THR A 15 -4.17 17.75 20.26
N ILE A 16 -3.63 16.57 20.54
CA ILE A 16 -2.98 15.73 19.52
C ILE A 16 -4.00 15.25 18.49
N GLU A 17 -5.19 14.80 18.91
CA GLU A 17 -6.26 14.38 18.02
C GLU A 17 -6.75 15.53 17.13
N GLN A 18 -7.02 16.71 17.71
CA GLN A 18 -7.40 17.90 16.96
C GLN A 18 -6.32 18.34 15.97
N SER A 19 -5.05 18.24 16.36
CA SER A 19 -3.91 18.56 15.49
C SER A 19 -3.82 17.59 14.31
N GLN A 20 -4.06 16.29 14.56
CA GLN A 20 -4.14 15.28 13.51
C GLN A 20 -5.28 15.57 12.54
N ASP A 21 -6.47 15.93 13.03
CA ASP A 21 -7.62 16.20 12.16
C ASP A 21 -7.44 17.47 11.33
N LYS A 22 -6.84 18.52 11.91
CA LYS A 22 -6.43 19.71 11.16
C LYS A 22 -5.42 19.37 10.06
N ALA A 23 -4.47 18.47 10.34
CA ALA A 23 -3.49 18.03 9.35
C ALA A 23 -4.14 17.20 8.22
N LYS A 24 -5.11 16.33 8.55
CA LYS A 24 -5.92 15.58 7.56
C LYS A 24 -6.68 16.51 6.64
N LEU A 25 -7.46 17.45 7.20
CA LEU A 25 -8.28 18.40 6.44
C LEU A 25 -7.44 19.28 5.52
N ALA A 26 -6.24 19.66 5.95
CA ALA A 26 -5.32 20.45 5.16
C ALA A 26 -4.42 19.63 4.22
N GLY A 27 -4.54 18.29 4.20
CA GLY A 27 -3.70 17.41 3.37
C GLY A 27 -2.20 17.57 3.64
N ARG A 28 -1.79 17.80 4.89
CA ARG A 28 -0.39 18.09 5.25
C ARG A 28 0.37 16.83 5.67
N GLY A 29 1.64 16.75 5.27
CA GLY A 29 2.55 15.67 5.64
C GLY A 29 2.06 14.31 5.13
N VAL A 30 1.87 13.35 6.05
CA VAL A 30 1.40 11.99 5.73
C VAL A 30 0.00 11.94 5.10
N TRP A 31 -0.79 13.01 5.26
CA TRP A 31 -2.12 13.14 4.66
C TRP A 31 -2.09 13.80 3.28
N SER A 32 -0.91 14.19 2.78
CA SER A 32 -0.77 14.74 1.43
C SER A 32 -0.88 13.66 0.36
N SER A 33 -1.27 14.05 -0.85
CA SER A 33 -1.33 13.16 -2.02
C SER A 33 0.03 12.55 -2.37
N PHE A 34 1.14 13.21 -2.01
CA PHE A 34 2.49 12.68 -2.21
C PHE A 34 2.78 11.41 -1.39
N CYS A 35 2.08 11.23 -0.27
CA CYS A 35 2.17 10.02 0.54
C CYS A 35 1.14 8.94 0.14
N GLN A 36 0.31 9.18 -0.88
CA GLN A 36 -0.58 8.14 -1.40
C GLN A 36 0.23 7.08 -2.15
N THR A 37 0.13 5.85 -1.66
CA THR A 37 0.83 4.70 -2.23
C THR A 37 -0.02 3.96 -3.25
N LYS A 38 -1.34 4.13 -3.19
CA LYS A 38 -2.35 3.52 -4.05
C LYS A 38 -3.33 4.59 -4.52
N LYS A 39 -3.47 4.73 -5.83
CA LYS A 39 -4.55 5.53 -6.43
C LYS A 39 -5.86 4.74 -6.40
N GLU A 40 -6.98 5.42 -6.18
CA GLU A 40 -8.31 4.80 -6.24
C GLU A 40 -8.53 4.10 -7.58
N GLY A 41 -9.11 2.90 -7.54
CA GLY A 41 -9.32 2.04 -8.71
C GLY A 41 -8.10 1.22 -9.16
N CYS A 42 -6.90 1.50 -8.65
CA CYS A 42 -5.69 0.76 -9.04
C CYS A 42 -5.49 -0.45 -8.12
N ILE A 43 -6.01 -1.59 -8.58
CA ILE A 43 -6.16 -2.83 -7.80
C ILE A 43 -5.10 -3.89 -8.12
N ILE A 44 -4.20 -3.66 -9.07
CA ILE A 44 -3.19 -4.66 -9.42
C ILE A 44 -1.95 -4.41 -8.55
N LYS A 45 -1.49 -5.45 -7.85
CA LYS A 45 -0.34 -5.39 -6.95
C LYS A 45 0.93 -5.81 -7.70
N GLY A 46 1.88 -4.91 -7.89
CA GLY A 46 3.21 -5.21 -8.41
C GLY A 46 4.25 -5.33 -7.30
N ASN A 47 4.76 -6.54 -7.07
CA ASN A 47 5.80 -6.81 -6.09
C ASN A 47 7.17 -7.02 -6.78
N TYR A 48 8.18 -6.32 -6.28
CA TYR A 48 9.57 -6.50 -6.62
C TYR A 48 10.26 -7.30 -5.51
N ARG A 49 10.88 -8.42 -5.91
CA ARG A 49 11.66 -9.28 -5.00
C ARG A 49 13.14 -9.00 -5.26
N PRO A 50 13.84 -8.33 -4.33
CA PRO A 50 15.25 -7.98 -4.53
C PRO A 50 16.17 -9.20 -4.56
N ALA A 51 15.78 -10.28 -3.87
CA ALA A 51 16.59 -11.49 -3.72
C ALA A 51 16.83 -12.22 -5.06
N ASP A 52 15.84 -12.21 -5.95
CA ASP A 52 15.89 -12.85 -7.27
C ASP A 52 15.74 -11.85 -8.43
N ASN A 53 15.74 -10.56 -8.12
CA ASN A 53 15.51 -9.44 -9.05
C ASN A 53 14.22 -9.62 -9.88
N THR A 54 13.18 -10.25 -9.33
CA THR A 54 11.92 -10.50 -10.04
C THR A 54 10.88 -9.42 -9.81
N ARG A 55 10.12 -9.12 -10.87
CA ARG A 55 8.98 -8.20 -10.86
C ARG A 55 7.71 -8.97 -11.23
N ILE A 56 6.84 -9.19 -10.26
CA ILE A 56 5.63 -10.00 -10.43
C ILE A 56 4.41 -9.17 -10.08
N TYR A 57 3.38 -9.19 -10.93
CA TYR A 57 2.10 -8.59 -10.62
C TYR A 57 1.02 -9.62 -10.31
N HIS A 58 0.08 -9.20 -9.47
CA HIS A 58 -1.07 -9.98 -9.03
C HIS A 58 -2.35 -9.16 -9.23
N THR A 59 -3.32 -9.76 -9.90
CA THR A 59 -4.71 -9.32 -10.03
C THR A 59 -5.56 -9.88 -8.86
N PRO A 60 -6.75 -9.32 -8.57
CA PRO A 60 -7.56 -9.74 -7.41
C PRO A 60 -8.03 -11.20 -7.42
N ASP A 61 -8.02 -11.84 -8.58
CA ASP A 61 -8.35 -13.25 -8.82
C ASP A 61 -7.17 -14.20 -8.55
N CYS A 62 -5.96 -13.68 -8.28
CA CYS A 62 -4.81 -14.53 -7.94
C CYS A 62 -4.92 -15.09 -6.52
N TYR A 63 -4.54 -16.34 -6.35
CA TYR A 63 -4.63 -17.04 -5.07
C TYR A 63 -3.88 -16.33 -3.92
N ASN A 64 -2.71 -15.77 -4.20
CA ASN A 64 -1.91 -15.08 -3.19
C ASN A 64 -2.16 -13.56 -3.14
N TYR A 65 -3.15 -13.03 -3.87
CA TYR A 65 -3.35 -11.58 -3.97
C TYR A 65 -3.39 -10.90 -2.60
N ASP A 66 -4.15 -11.43 -1.64
CA ASP A 66 -4.26 -10.85 -0.29
C ASP A 66 -3.00 -10.99 0.55
N ARG A 67 -2.16 -11.99 0.26
CA ARG A 67 -0.89 -12.22 0.96
C ARG A 67 0.20 -11.25 0.51
N ILE A 68 0.06 -10.68 -0.69
CA ILE A 68 1.02 -9.71 -1.22
C ILE A 68 0.71 -8.31 -0.64
N THR A 69 1.70 -7.73 0.01
CA THR A 69 1.67 -6.36 0.53
C THR A 69 2.64 -5.50 -0.26
N ILE A 70 2.13 -4.40 -0.82
CA ILE A 70 2.94 -3.39 -1.49
C ILE A 70 3.67 -2.56 -0.43
N LYS A 71 5.00 -2.61 -0.43
CA LYS A 71 5.84 -1.84 0.50
C LYS A 71 6.17 -0.47 -0.09
N PRO A 72 5.71 0.63 0.52
CA PRO A 72 6.09 1.97 0.08
C PRO A 72 7.61 2.17 0.18
N GLY A 73 8.18 2.96 -0.73
CA GLY A 73 9.62 3.25 -0.76
C GLY A 73 10.49 2.12 -1.34
N THR A 74 9.90 1.02 -1.79
CA THR A 74 10.58 0.01 -2.60
C THR A 74 10.18 0.15 -4.08
N SER A 75 10.60 -0.78 -4.93
CA SER A 75 10.12 -0.85 -6.31
C SER A 75 8.70 -1.44 -6.44
N ASP A 76 8.09 -1.88 -5.33
CA ASP A 76 6.69 -2.29 -5.27
C ASP A 76 5.77 -1.13 -5.66
N ARG A 77 4.70 -1.42 -6.38
CA ARG A 77 3.73 -0.40 -6.80
C ARG A 77 2.36 -0.98 -7.13
N TRP A 78 1.36 -0.11 -7.12
CA TRP A 78 0.03 -0.43 -7.62
C TRP A 78 -0.10 -0.06 -9.09
N PHE A 79 -0.84 -0.87 -9.84
CA PHE A 79 -1.17 -0.61 -11.24
C PHE A 79 -2.68 -0.54 -11.42
N CYS A 80 -3.11 0.24 -12.41
CA CYS A 80 -4.51 0.39 -12.75
C CYS A 80 -4.92 -0.57 -13.89
N SER A 81 -3.96 -1.12 -14.63
CA SER A 81 -4.19 -2.13 -15.68
C SER A 81 -3.02 -3.12 -15.80
N GLU A 82 -3.30 -4.32 -16.32
CA GLU A 82 -2.26 -5.32 -16.58
C GLU A 82 -1.24 -4.84 -17.62
N GLU A 83 -1.70 -4.05 -18.60
CA GLU A 83 -0.83 -3.46 -19.62
C GLU A 83 0.16 -2.47 -19.03
N GLU A 84 -0.25 -1.68 -18.04
CA GLU A 84 0.65 -0.80 -17.28
C GLU A 84 1.71 -1.62 -16.52
N ALA A 85 1.30 -2.70 -15.87
CA ALA A 85 2.21 -3.60 -15.16
C ALA A 85 3.25 -4.22 -16.10
N LYS A 86 2.80 -4.73 -17.26
CA LYS A 86 3.67 -5.30 -18.30
C LYS A 86 4.65 -4.25 -18.85
N LYS A 87 4.19 -3.03 -19.15
CA LYS A 87 5.05 -1.92 -19.60
C LYS A 87 6.10 -1.53 -18.55
N ALA A 88 5.78 -1.64 -17.27
CA ALA A 88 6.73 -1.45 -16.17
C ALA A 88 7.70 -2.63 -15.97
N GLY A 89 7.60 -3.68 -16.78
CA GLY A 89 8.45 -4.87 -16.75
C GLY A 89 8.02 -5.91 -15.70
N PHE A 90 6.76 -5.88 -15.24
CA PHE A 90 6.23 -6.91 -14.36
C PHE A 90 5.61 -8.04 -15.19
N ARG A 91 5.83 -9.28 -14.75
CA ARG A 91 5.18 -10.47 -15.33
C ARG A 91 4.02 -10.93 -14.45
N LYS A 92 3.01 -11.56 -15.05
CA LYS A 92 1.87 -12.13 -14.31
C LYS A 92 2.38 -13.23 -13.38
N SER A 93 1.84 -13.30 -12.17
CA SER A 93 2.18 -14.42 -11.30
C SER A 93 1.59 -15.73 -11.80
N ASN A 94 2.28 -16.83 -11.51
CA ASN A 94 1.86 -18.17 -11.91
C ASN A 94 0.65 -18.69 -11.11
N ASP A 95 0.37 -18.09 -9.95
CA ASP A 95 -0.80 -18.40 -9.12
C ASP A 95 -2.08 -17.64 -9.53
N CYS A 96 -1.96 -16.79 -10.55
CA CYS A 96 -3.12 -16.13 -11.15
C CYS A 96 -3.78 -17.07 -12.16
N PRO A 97 -5.11 -17.02 -12.30
CA PRO A 97 -5.78 -17.73 -13.38
C PRO A 97 -5.25 -17.23 -14.75
N LYS A 98 -5.19 -18.16 -15.70
CA LYS A 98 -4.66 -17.91 -17.05
C LYS A 98 -5.64 -17.07 -17.85
#